data_AF-A0AAU6A1B3-F1
#
_entry.id   AF-A0AAU6A1B3-F1
#
_cell.length_a   1.000
_cell.length_b   1.000
_cell.length_c   1.000
_cell.angle_alpha   90.00
_cell.angle_beta   90.00
_cell.angle_gamma   90.00
#
_symmetry.space_group_name_H-M   'P 1'
#
loop_
_entity.id
_entity.type
_entity.pdbx_description
1 polymer ?
#
loop_
_entity_poly.entity_id
_entity_poly.type
_entity_poly.pdbx_seq_one_letter_code
_entity_poly.pdbx_strand_id
1 'polypeptide(L)'
;MTDLIRRLMAWVSLLFIPREAPRTHPAAQRPTSRAMKLPAHRSPYSLDTPLDGTATIAVRPYVTAHEQRERRRELALAALGLDTPGPYWIHGLEVA
;
A
#
# COMPACT_ATOMS: atom_id res chain seq x y z
N MET A 1 17.99 -27.84 21.42
CA MET A 1 17.87 -26.41 21.07
C MET A 1 16.98 -26.14 19.87
N THR A 2 16.83 -27.09 18.94
CA THR A 2 15.96 -27.00 17.77
C THR A 2 14.45 -26.97 18.09
N ASP A 3 14.03 -27.49 19.25
CA ASP A 3 12.62 -27.49 19.64
C ASP A 3 12.09 -26.11 20.04
N LEU A 4 12.94 -25.25 20.61
CA LEU A 4 12.58 -23.85 20.90
C LEU A 4 12.36 -23.06 19.61
N ILE A 5 13.21 -23.29 18.61
CA ILE A 5 13.10 -22.66 17.29
C ILE A 5 11.83 -23.14 16.59
N ARG A 6 11.54 -24.46 16.61
CA ARG A 6 10.33 -25.02 16.01
C ARG A 6 9.06 -24.48 16.67
N ARG A 7 9.07 -24.33 17.98
CA ARG A 7 7.93 -23.79 18.76
C ARG A 7 7.72 -22.30 18.50
N LEU A 8 8.80 -21.53 18.37
CA LEU A 8 8.74 -20.11 18.01
C LEU A 8 8.17 -19.92 16.60
N MET A 9 8.64 -20.71 15.63
CA MET A 9 8.15 -20.64 14.24
C MET A 9 6.67 -21.02 14.15
N ALA A 10 6.22 -22.04 14.90
CA ALA A 10 4.80 -22.41 14.94
C ALA A 10 3.92 -21.26 15.50
N TRP A 11 4.41 -20.56 16.51
CA TRP A 11 3.70 -19.42 17.11
C TRP A 11 3.61 -18.22 16.16
N VAL A 12 4.68 -17.93 15.43
CA VAL A 12 4.70 -16.84 14.44
C VAL A 12 3.76 -17.15 13.27
N SER A 13 3.72 -18.39 12.78
CA SER A 13 2.84 -18.78 11.67
C SER A 13 1.35 -18.59 11.98
N LEU A 14 0.93 -18.67 13.25
CA LEU A 14 -0.45 -18.41 13.67
C LEU A 14 -0.89 -16.96 13.45
N LEU A 15 0.05 -16.01 13.45
CA LEU A 15 -0.23 -14.59 13.18
C LEU A 15 -0.52 -14.32 11.69
N PHE A 16 -0.11 -15.23 10.81
CA PHE A 16 -0.25 -15.10 9.37
C PHE A 16 -1.38 -15.94 8.78
N ILE A 17 -2.15 -16.68 9.59
CA ILE A 17 -3.30 -17.43 9.10
C ILE A 17 -4.40 -16.42 8.75
N PRO A 18 -4.72 -16.23 7.45
CA PRO A 18 -5.84 -15.40 7.09
C PRO A 18 -7.10 -16.12 7.58
N ARG A 19 -7.89 -15.44 8.41
CA ARG A 19 -9.22 -15.92 8.79
C ARG A 19 -10.09 -15.85 7.52
N GLU A 20 -10.09 -16.94 6.75
CA GLU A 20 -11.01 -17.12 5.64
C GLU A 20 -12.41 -17.28 6.22
N ALA A 21 -13.09 -16.14 6.43
CA ALA A 21 -14.53 -16.15 6.56
C ALA A 21 -15.10 -16.68 5.23
N PRO A 22 -16.03 -17.64 5.24
CA PRO A 22 -16.73 -18.04 4.03
C PRO A 22 -17.45 -16.81 3.49
N ARG A 23 -16.92 -16.20 2.43
CA ARG A 23 -17.62 -15.15 1.70
C ARG A 23 -18.66 -15.84 0.85
N THR A 24 -19.84 -16.04 1.42
CA THR A 24 -21.04 -16.27 0.63
C THR A 24 -21.31 -14.96 -0.12
N HIS A 25 -20.68 -14.78 -1.27
CA HIS A 25 -21.04 -13.71 -2.19
C HIS A 25 -22.32 -14.17 -2.90
N PRO A 26 -23.50 -13.58 -2.61
CA PRO A 26 -24.63 -13.76 -3.53
C PRO A 26 -24.18 -13.21 -4.88
N ALA A 27 -24.35 -14.00 -5.94
CA ALA A 27 -24.17 -13.54 -7.30
C ALA A 27 -25.04 -12.31 -7.48
N ALA A 28 -24.42 -11.13 -7.54
CA ALA A 28 -25.11 -9.88 -7.73
C ALA A 28 -25.78 -9.94 -9.10
N GLN A 29 -27.10 -10.14 -9.12
CA GLN A 29 -27.90 -9.96 -10.32
C GLN A 29 -27.65 -8.53 -10.82
N ARG A 30 -27.14 -8.42 -12.04
CA ARG A 30 -26.86 -7.13 -12.67
C ARG A 30 -28.21 -6.46 -12.93
N PRO A 31 -28.57 -5.35 -12.26
CA PRO A 31 -29.81 -4.67 -12.57
C PRO A 31 -29.73 -4.17 -14.01
N THR A 32 -30.74 -4.47 -14.82
CA THR A 32 -30.95 -3.84 -16.12
C THR A 32 -31.29 -2.37 -15.86
N SER A 33 -30.26 -1.53 -15.67
CA SER A 33 -30.45 -0.12 -15.41
C SER A 33 -31.01 0.54 -16.66
N ARG A 34 -32.34 0.73 -16.69
CA ARG A 34 -32.96 1.77 -17.51
C ARG A 34 -32.16 3.04 -17.22
N ALA A 35 -31.60 3.66 -18.26
CA ALA A 35 -30.74 4.84 -18.14
C ALA A 35 -31.55 6.02 -17.58
N MET A 36 -31.80 6.02 -16.27
CA MET A 36 -32.26 7.19 -15.55
C MET A 36 -31.10 8.18 -15.61
N LYS A 37 -31.38 9.37 -16.13
CA LYS A 37 -30.45 10.49 -16.00
C LYS A 37 -30.25 10.72 -14.51
N LEU A 38 -29.06 10.39 -14.02
CA LEU A 38 -28.65 10.73 -12.67
C LEU A 38 -28.76 12.25 -12.52
N PRO A 39 -29.22 12.76 -11.36
CA PRO A 39 -29.12 14.17 -11.05
C PRO A 39 -27.68 14.62 -11.29
N ALA A 40 -27.50 15.82 -11.84
CA ALA A 40 -26.17 16.41 -11.99
C ALA A 40 -25.48 16.40 -10.62
N HIS A 41 -24.40 15.62 -10.50
CA HIS A 41 -23.74 15.32 -9.24
C HIS A 41 -22.95 16.55 -8.77
N ARG A 42 -23.64 17.56 -8.22
CA ARG A 42 -23.03 18.77 -7.65
C ARG A 42 -22.67 18.50 -6.21
N SER A 43 -21.57 17.79 -6.00
CA SER A 43 -20.91 17.85 -4.69
C SER A 43 -20.44 19.29 -4.49
N PRO A 44 -20.53 19.86 -3.28
CA PRO A 44 -19.92 21.17 -2.99
C PRO A 44 -18.41 21.22 -3.32
N TYR A 45 -17.77 20.05 -3.47
CA TYR A 45 -16.37 19.89 -3.81
C TYR A 45 -16.12 19.46 -5.27
N SER A 46 -17.16 19.33 -6.09
CA SER A 46 -16.95 19.11 -7.53
C SER A 46 -16.45 20.41 -8.14
N LEU A 47 -15.17 20.46 -8.46
CA LEU A 47 -14.61 21.53 -9.26
C LEU A 47 -15.20 21.41 -10.68
N ASP A 48 -16.06 22.35 -11.04
CA ASP A 48 -16.60 22.48 -12.41
C ASP A 48 -15.49 22.85 -13.42
N THR A 49 -14.35 23.35 -12.92
CA THR A 49 -13.17 23.72 -13.72
C THR A 49 -12.12 22.60 -13.67
N PRO A 50 -11.60 22.15 -14.83
CA PRO A 50 -10.51 21.18 -14.84
C PRO A 50 -9.30 21.76 -14.11
N LEU A 51 -8.70 20.96 -13.24
CA LEU A 51 -7.50 21.35 -12.51
C LEU A 51 -6.31 21.37 -13.48
N ASP A 52 -5.66 22.52 -13.61
CA ASP A 52 -4.41 22.62 -14.38
C ASP A 52 -3.28 21.96 -13.58
N GLY A 53 -2.93 20.73 -14.00
CA GLY A 53 -1.84 19.95 -13.43
C GLY A 53 -0.45 20.56 -13.67
N THR A 54 -0.33 21.56 -14.54
CA THR A 54 0.92 22.30 -14.77
C THR A 54 1.05 23.51 -13.84
N ALA A 55 -0.08 24.10 -13.43
CA ALA A 55 -0.13 25.17 -12.44
C ALA A 55 0.05 24.68 -11.00
N THR A 56 -0.16 23.39 -10.74
CA THR A 56 -0.08 22.80 -9.40
C THR A 56 1.05 21.78 -9.31
N ILE A 57 2.03 22.02 -8.44
CA ILE A 57 3.07 21.02 -8.15
C ILE A 57 2.42 19.83 -7.45
N ALA A 58 2.52 18.65 -8.06
CA ALA A 58 2.10 17.40 -7.44
C ALA A 58 3.06 17.05 -6.29
N VAL A 59 2.75 17.54 -5.09
CA VAL A 59 3.44 17.12 -3.88
C VAL A 59 2.97 15.70 -3.54
N ARG A 60 3.91 14.79 -3.27
CA ARG A 60 3.63 13.41 -2.81
C ARG A 60 4.07 13.25 -1.35
N PRO A 61 3.36 13.83 -0.36
CA PRO A 61 3.81 13.86 1.04
C PRO A 61 4.15 12.46 1.57
N TYR A 62 3.36 11.46 1.21
CA TYR A 62 3.55 10.10 1.68
C TYR A 62 4.78 9.41 1.08
N VAL A 63 5.19 9.78 -0.13
CA VAL A 63 6.43 9.25 -0.72
C VAL A 63 7.63 9.87 -0.04
N THR A 64 7.62 11.19 0.18
CA THR A 64 8.70 11.85 0.91
C THR A 64 8.83 11.33 2.35
N ALA A 65 7.70 11.09 3.03
CA ALA A 65 7.69 10.52 4.37
C ALA A 65 8.22 9.08 4.40
N HIS A 66 7.87 8.28 3.38
CA HIS A 66 8.36 6.91 3.22
C HIS A 66 9.89 6.87 3.03
N GLU A 67 10.43 7.66 2.10
CA GLU A 67 11.87 7.76 1.85
C GLU A 67 12.65 8.22 3.09
N GLN A 68 12.14 9.21 3.82
CA GLN A 68 12.73 9.67 5.08
C GLN A 68 12.72 8.60 6.18
N ARG A 69 11.69 7.74 6.21
CA ARG A 69 11.62 6.63 7.15
C ARG A 69 12.65 5.57 6.81
N GLU A 70 12.76 5.18 5.54
CA GLU A 70 13.76 4.19 5.09
C GLU A 70 15.17 4.67 5.38
N ARG A 71 15.49 5.93 5.08
CA ARG A 71 16.82 6.50 5.39
C ARG A 71 17.15 6.46 6.88
N ARG A 72 16.19 6.78 7.75
CA ARG A 72 16.40 6.69 9.22
C ARG A 72 16.63 5.25 9.67
N ARG A 73 15.95 4.29 9.04
CA ARG A 73 16.10 2.87 9.32
C ARG A 73 17.48 2.37 8.90
N GLU A 74 17.94 2.71 7.71
CA GLU A 74 19.29 2.38 7.22
C GLU A 74 20.36 2.91 8.18
N LEU A 75 20.25 4.18 8.59
CA LEU A 75 21.18 4.78 9.56
C LEU A 75 21.17 4.07 10.91
N ALA A 76 19.98 3.68 11.40
CA ALA A 76 19.85 2.95 12.66
C ALA A 76 20.52 1.56 12.57
N LEU A 77 20.41 0.88 11.44
CA LEU A 77 21.04 -0.43 11.22
C LEU A 77 22.55 -0.29 11.10
N ALA A 78 23.05 0.70 10.36
CA ALA A 78 24.48 1.00 10.27
C ALA A 78 25.09 1.32 11.64
N ALA A 79 24.40 2.09 12.48
CA ALA A 79 24.83 2.38 13.85
C ALA A 79 24.92 1.12 14.74
N LEU A 80 24.14 0.08 14.42
CA LEU A 80 24.20 -1.23 15.08
C LEU A 80 25.26 -2.17 14.46
N GLY A 81 26.00 -1.71 13.45
CA GLY A 81 26.98 -2.53 12.72
C GLY A 81 26.35 -3.53 11.74
N LEU A 82 25.06 -3.39 11.45
CA LEU A 82 24.34 -4.19 10.47
C LEU A 82 24.38 -3.44 9.13
N ASP A 83 25.22 -3.90 8.21
CA ASP A 83 25.22 -3.39 6.84
C ASP A 83 24.02 -4.00 6.09
N THR A 84 23.07 -3.16 5.72
CA THR A 84 21.96 -3.57 4.86
C THR A 84 22.36 -3.36 3.41
N PRO A 85 22.25 -4.38 2.52
CA PRO A 85 22.44 -4.15 1.10
C PRO A 85 21.46 -3.06 0.67
N GLY A 86 22.01 -1.97 0.13
CA GLY A 86 21.22 -0.86 -0.40
C GLY A 86 20.29 -1.37 -1.51
N PRO A 87 19.14 -0.71 -1.72
CA PRO A 87 18.14 -1.23 -2.63
C PRO A 87 18.68 -1.14 -4.08
N TYR A 88 18.78 -2.28 -4.77
CA TYR A 88 19.31 -2.37 -6.14
C TYR A 88 18.30 -1.86 -7.16
N TRP A 89 18.06 -0.55 -7.26
CA TRP A 89 17.17 0.02 -8.27
C TRP A 89 17.95 0.83 -9.29
N ILE A 90 17.98 0.34 -10.53
CA ILE A 90 18.41 1.11 -11.69
C ILE A 90 17.15 1.32 -12.55
N HIS A 91 16.72 2.57 -12.71
CA HIS A 91 15.58 2.96 -13.56
C HIS A 91 14.24 2.24 -13.24
N GLY A 92 13.94 1.97 -11.97
CA GLY A 92 12.68 1.33 -11.57
C GLY A 92 12.63 -0.19 -11.80
N LEU A 93 13.78 -0.82 -12.11
CA LEU A 93 13.94 -2.27 -12.13
C LEU A 93 14.94 -2.69 -11.05
N GLU A 94 14.60 -3.78 -10.36
CA GLU A 94 15.48 -4.44 -9.39
C GLU A 94 16.58 -5.19 -10.15
N VAL A 95 17.84 -4.86 -9.89
CA VAL A 95 19.00 -5.51 -10.52
C VAL A 95 19.73 -6.35 -9.48
N ALA A 96 19.43 -7.65 -9.45
CA ALA A 96 20.19 -8.64 -8.69
C ALA A 96 21.40 -9.16 -9.48
#